data_AF-A0A966NIV3-F1
#
_entry.id   AF-A0A966NIV3-F1
#
_cell.length_a   1.000
_cell.length_b   1.000
_cell.length_c   1.000
_cell.angle_alpha   90.00
_cell.angle_beta   90.00
_cell.angle_gamma   90.00
#
_symmetry.space_group_name_H-M   'P 1'
#
loop_
_entity.id
_entity.type
_entity.pdbx_description
1 polymer ?
#
loop_
_entity_poly.entity_id
_entity_poly.type
_entity_poly.pdbx_seq_one_letter_code
_entity_poly.pdbx_strand_id
1 'polypeptide(L)'
;YSGNSKIDGVPGSAAAVAITFMDTAGSSCGALLPTGNICDTINGIDVTMIDNGMPCVIVRSEDLGVRGDEKPEELEANKNLRKIIEELRLKCGPLMNLGSVKEKTVPKITIVSKAQHGGTISTRTFIPHSCHKAIGVLGAVSVATACAMKGSTAYNLALQMDGNERHLSIEHPTGEMTVVATIDENGTVSEAAILRTARKLMDGEVFI
;
A
#
# COMPACT_ATOMS: atom_id res chain seq x y z
N TYR A 1 21.48 0.19 18.07
CA TYR A 1 20.36 0.95 17.48
C TYR A 1 20.76 2.36 17.04
N SER A 2 21.87 2.94 17.50
CA SER A 2 22.33 4.26 17.03
C SER A 2 22.75 4.24 15.55
N GLY A 3 22.42 5.31 14.83
CA GLY A 3 22.76 5.51 13.41
C GLY A 3 22.11 6.79 12.88
N ASN A 4 22.35 7.09 11.60
CA ASN A 4 21.94 8.37 10.98
C ASN A 4 20.71 8.24 10.05
N SER A 5 20.17 7.03 9.89
CA SER A 5 18.99 6.81 9.04
C SER A 5 17.73 7.35 9.71
N LYS A 6 16.88 7.97 8.90
CA LYS A 6 15.57 8.52 9.32
C LYS A 6 14.48 7.85 8.51
N ILE A 7 13.33 7.63 9.12
CA ILE A 7 12.11 7.17 8.47
C ILE A 7 10.96 8.05 8.94
N ASP A 8 10.06 8.41 8.03
CA ASP A 8 8.95 9.29 8.36
C ASP A 8 7.96 8.61 9.32
N GLY A 9 7.39 9.41 10.22
CA GLY A 9 6.56 8.93 11.33
C GLY A 9 7.32 8.50 12.60
N VAL A 10 8.66 8.48 12.59
CA VAL A 10 9.49 8.17 13.78
C VAL A 10 10.47 9.31 14.08
N PRO A 11 10.40 9.96 15.27
CA PRO A 11 11.33 11.01 15.64
C PRO A 11 12.78 10.51 15.80
N GLY A 12 13.75 11.30 15.35
CA GLY A 12 15.19 11.04 15.52
C GLY A 12 15.83 10.24 14.39
N SER A 13 16.93 9.54 14.69
CA SER A 13 17.63 8.66 13.75
C SER A 13 18.12 7.39 14.43
N ALA A 14 18.34 6.34 13.63
CA ALA A 14 18.78 5.03 14.10
C ALA A 14 19.60 4.29 13.04
N ALA A 15 20.13 3.12 13.41
CA ALA A 15 20.81 2.22 12.50
C ALA A 15 19.86 1.73 11.40
N ALA A 16 20.32 1.79 10.15
CA ALA A 16 19.63 1.20 9.00
C ALA A 16 19.46 -0.31 9.16
N VAL A 17 18.28 -0.79 8.77
CA VAL A 17 17.96 -2.19 8.55
C VAL A 17 17.40 -2.27 7.13
N ALA A 18 18.20 -2.74 6.19
CA ALA A 18 17.75 -3.03 4.84
C ALA A 18 16.94 -4.33 4.85
N ILE A 19 15.74 -4.30 4.30
CA ILE A 19 14.86 -5.46 4.21
C ILE A 19 14.52 -5.64 2.74
N THR A 20 14.99 -6.75 2.18
CA THR A 20 14.63 -7.19 0.83
C THR A 20 13.55 -8.25 0.92
N PHE A 21 12.51 -8.08 0.11
CA PHE A 21 11.43 -9.03 -0.08
C PHE A 21 11.62 -9.73 -1.42
N MET A 22 11.76 -11.05 -1.35
CA MET A 22 11.80 -11.93 -2.52
C MET A 22 10.55 -12.82 -2.51
N ASP A 23 10.04 -13.15 -3.69
CA ASP A 23 8.93 -14.10 -3.88
C ASP A 23 7.66 -13.79 -3.04
N THR A 24 7.34 -12.50 -2.87
CA THR A 24 6.14 -12.06 -2.11
C THR A 24 4.83 -12.08 -2.92
N ALA A 25 4.93 -12.21 -4.23
CA ALA A 25 3.80 -12.21 -5.14
C ALA A 25 2.79 -13.31 -4.80
N GLY A 26 1.54 -12.92 -4.53
CA GLY A 26 0.44 -13.85 -4.25
C GLY A 26 0.54 -14.62 -2.95
N SER A 27 1.39 -14.20 -2.00
CA SER A 27 1.61 -14.91 -0.73
C SER A 27 0.33 -15.24 0.07
N SER A 28 -0.73 -14.43 -0.07
CA SER A 28 -2.03 -14.66 0.56
C SER A 28 -3.13 -14.98 -0.47
N CYS A 29 -3.03 -14.42 -1.67
CA CYS A 29 -4.06 -14.48 -2.70
C CYS A 29 -3.83 -15.56 -3.79
N GLY A 30 -2.68 -16.23 -3.76
CA GLY A 30 -2.27 -17.27 -4.71
C GLY A 30 -1.64 -16.76 -6.01
N ALA A 31 -1.81 -15.48 -6.34
CA ALA A 31 -1.19 -14.81 -7.48
C ALA A 31 -1.02 -13.31 -7.21
N LEU A 32 -0.12 -12.65 -7.95
CA LEU A 32 0.07 -11.19 -7.88
C LEU A 32 -1.24 -10.44 -8.15
N LEU A 33 -1.93 -10.82 -9.23
CA LEU A 33 -3.27 -10.37 -9.58
C LEU A 33 -4.24 -11.55 -9.43
N PRO A 34 -4.92 -11.72 -8.28
CA PRO A 34 -5.73 -12.91 -8.03
C PRO A 34 -6.93 -13.08 -8.96
N THR A 35 -7.42 -12.00 -9.55
CA THR A 35 -8.49 -12.05 -10.57
C THR A 35 -7.96 -12.33 -11.98
N GLY A 36 -6.64 -12.27 -12.18
CA GLY A 36 -6.00 -12.28 -13.50
C GLY A 36 -6.08 -10.96 -14.26
N ASN A 37 -6.81 -9.97 -13.76
CA ASN A 37 -6.99 -8.67 -14.40
C ASN A 37 -6.12 -7.60 -13.74
N ILE A 38 -5.56 -6.69 -14.54
CA ILE A 38 -4.82 -5.52 -14.02
C ILE A 38 -5.80 -4.52 -13.37
N CYS A 39 -7.02 -4.44 -13.90
CA CYS A 39 -8.09 -3.59 -13.42
C CYS A 39 -9.41 -4.34 -13.52
N ASP A 40 -10.20 -4.28 -12.46
CA ASP A 40 -11.56 -4.81 -12.35
C ASP A 40 -12.51 -3.65 -12.01
N THR A 41 -13.79 -3.79 -12.34
CA THR A 41 -14.81 -2.78 -11.97
C THR A 41 -15.79 -3.39 -10.96
N ILE A 42 -15.85 -2.81 -9.76
CA ILE A 42 -16.73 -3.25 -8.67
C ILE A 42 -17.69 -2.11 -8.35
N ASN A 43 -19.00 -2.33 -8.53
CA ASN A 43 -20.04 -1.31 -8.34
C ASN A 43 -19.82 -0.02 -9.15
N GLY A 44 -19.24 -0.14 -10.35
CA GLY A 44 -18.91 1.02 -11.19
C GLY A 44 -17.64 1.76 -10.77
N ILE A 45 -16.88 1.23 -9.80
CA ILE A 45 -15.59 1.78 -9.35
C ILE A 45 -14.50 0.86 -9.87
N ASP A 46 -13.54 1.43 -10.58
CA ASP A 46 -12.36 0.70 -11.03
C ASP A 46 -11.40 0.46 -9.87
N VAL A 47 -10.90 -0.77 -9.78
CA VAL A 47 -9.96 -1.21 -8.75
C VAL A 47 -8.87 -2.09 -9.34
N THR A 48 -7.67 -2.01 -8.77
CA THR A 48 -6.63 -3.03 -8.97
C THR A 48 -6.57 -3.89 -7.71
N MET A 49 -6.88 -5.18 -7.86
CA MET A 49 -6.73 -6.18 -6.81
C MET A 49 -5.36 -6.82 -6.92
N ILE A 50 -4.48 -6.58 -5.93
CA ILE A 50 -3.08 -6.99 -5.99
C ILE A 50 -2.59 -7.53 -4.66
N ASP A 51 -1.68 -8.51 -4.71
CA ASP A 51 -0.97 -9.04 -3.56
C ASP A 51 0.51 -9.21 -3.89
N ASN A 52 1.35 -8.25 -3.48
CA ASN A 52 2.80 -8.41 -3.45
C ASN A 52 3.31 -8.42 -2.00
N GLY A 53 2.74 -9.34 -1.20
CA GLY A 53 3.02 -9.53 0.23
C GLY A 53 1.91 -8.99 1.14
N MET A 54 1.07 -8.09 0.64
CA MET A 54 -0.14 -7.64 1.31
C MET A 54 -1.29 -7.54 0.30
N PRO A 55 -2.41 -8.26 0.51
CA PRO A 55 -3.62 -8.08 -0.29
C PRO A 55 -4.16 -6.66 -0.17
N CYS A 56 -4.15 -5.94 -1.28
CA CYS A 56 -4.60 -4.58 -1.41
C CYS A 56 -5.62 -4.46 -2.55
N VAL A 57 -6.68 -3.70 -2.30
CA VAL A 57 -7.56 -3.15 -3.34
C VAL A 57 -7.17 -1.69 -3.51
N ILE A 58 -6.64 -1.35 -4.68
CA ILE A 58 -6.17 -0.01 -5.00
C ILE A 58 -7.24 0.72 -5.80
N VAL A 59 -7.67 1.88 -5.32
CA VAL A 59 -8.79 2.66 -5.87
C VAL A 59 -8.41 4.13 -5.97
N ARG A 60 -8.80 4.81 -7.05
CA ARG A 60 -8.50 6.23 -7.23
C ARG A 60 -9.36 7.08 -6.28
N SER A 61 -8.78 8.15 -5.74
CA SER A 61 -9.50 9.07 -4.86
C SER A 61 -10.70 9.73 -5.55
N GLU A 62 -10.55 10.07 -6.83
CA GLU A 62 -11.61 10.70 -7.64
C GLU A 62 -12.84 9.81 -7.81
N ASP A 63 -12.65 8.49 -7.94
CA ASP A 63 -13.75 7.52 -8.07
C ASP A 63 -14.55 7.36 -6.75
N LEU A 64 -13.97 7.81 -5.63
CA LEU A 64 -14.63 7.84 -4.32
C LEU A 64 -15.14 9.24 -3.94
N GLY A 65 -14.92 10.24 -4.79
CA GLY A 65 -15.30 11.64 -4.53
C GLY A 65 -14.50 12.29 -3.40
N VAL A 66 -13.23 11.88 -3.21
CA VAL A 66 -12.31 12.46 -2.20
C VAL A 66 -11.04 13.00 -2.86
N ARG A 67 -10.36 13.92 -2.19
CA ARG A 67 -9.15 14.59 -2.69
C ARG A 67 -7.94 13.67 -2.70
N GLY A 68 -7.85 12.75 -1.73
CA GLY A 68 -6.77 11.76 -1.61
C GLY A 68 -5.60 12.19 -0.71
N ASP A 69 -5.71 13.37 -0.10
CA ASP A 69 -4.73 13.98 0.81
C ASP A 69 -5.37 14.42 2.15
N GLU A 70 -6.66 14.14 2.37
CA GLU A 70 -7.36 14.44 3.62
C GLU A 70 -6.65 13.83 4.83
N LYS A 71 -6.86 14.42 6.00
CA LYS A 71 -6.34 13.84 7.23
C LYS A 71 -7.06 12.52 7.54
N PRO A 72 -6.39 11.55 8.19
CA PRO A 72 -7.02 10.30 8.60
C PRO A 72 -8.36 10.51 9.32
N GLU A 73 -8.44 11.50 10.22
CA GLU A 73 -9.64 11.81 11.00
C GLU A 73 -10.80 12.33 10.12
N GLU A 74 -10.49 13.05 9.05
CA GLU A 74 -11.50 13.56 8.10
C GLU A 74 -12.11 12.40 7.28
N LEU A 75 -11.27 11.47 6.82
CA LEU A 75 -11.70 10.27 6.10
C LEU A 75 -12.51 9.33 7.01
N GLU A 76 -12.11 9.19 8.27
CA GLU A 76 -12.83 8.37 9.26
C GLU A 76 -14.17 8.96 9.70
N ALA A 77 -14.31 10.28 9.67
CA ALA A 77 -15.57 10.98 9.93
C ALA A 77 -16.55 10.88 8.74
N ASN A 78 -16.07 10.63 7.52
CA ASN A 78 -16.90 10.49 6.33
C ASN A 78 -17.62 9.14 6.29
N LYS A 79 -18.84 9.12 6.83
CA LYS A 79 -19.69 7.91 6.90
C LYS A 79 -20.01 7.30 5.52
N ASN A 80 -20.18 8.13 4.49
CA ASN A 80 -20.49 7.64 3.14
C ASN A 80 -19.28 6.92 2.53
N LEU A 81 -18.10 7.55 2.61
CA LEU A 81 -16.84 6.96 2.17
C LEU A 81 -16.61 5.61 2.85
N ARG A 82 -16.76 5.55 4.18
CA ARG A 82 -16.56 4.30 4.95
C ARG A 82 -17.50 3.18 4.52
N LYS A 83 -18.74 3.51 4.18
CA LYS A 83 -19.70 2.54 3.64
C LYS A 83 -19.22 2.00 2.29
N ILE A 84 -18.81 2.87 1.37
CA ILE A 84 -18.32 2.48 0.05
C ILE A 84 -17.06 1.60 0.17
N ILE A 85 -16.10 1.99 1.02
CA ILE A 85 -14.87 1.24 1.28
C ILE A 85 -15.17 -0.16 1.81
N GLU A 86 -16.08 -0.29 2.78
CA GLU A 86 -16.43 -1.59 3.33
C GLU A 86 -17.18 -2.47 2.31
N GLU A 87 -18.08 -1.89 1.51
CA GLU A 87 -18.76 -2.60 0.43
C GLU A 87 -17.78 -3.12 -0.63
N LEU A 88 -16.79 -2.30 -1.02
CA LEU A 88 -15.70 -2.73 -1.90
C LEU A 88 -14.91 -3.88 -1.27
N ARG A 89 -14.50 -3.74 -0.01
CA ARG A 89 -13.71 -4.75 0.71
C ARG A 89 -14.41 -6.10 0.76
N LEU A 90 -15.68 -6.11 1.16
CA LEU A 90 -16.48 -7.33 1.28
C LEU A 90 -16.70 -8.02 -0.08
N LYS A 91 -16.81 -7.25 -1.17
CA LYS A 91 -16.93 -7.80 -2.53
C LYS A 91 -15.61 -8.30 -3.10
N CYS A 92 -14.51 -7.58 -2.87
CA CYS A 92 -13.19 -7.95 -3.39
C CYS A 92 -12.60 -9.15 -2.65
N GLY A 93 -12.85 -9.31 -1.34
CA GLY A 93 -12.27 -10.39 -0.53
C GLY A 93 -12.40 -11.79 -1.16
N PRO A 94 -13.60 -12.25 -1.51
CA PRO A 94 -13.78 -13.54 -2.19
C PRO A 94 -13.10 -13.62 -3.56
N LEU A 95 -13.11 -12.54 -4.34
CA LEU A 95 -12.46 -12.47 -5.66
C LEU A 95 -10.93 -12.57 -5.55
N MET A 96 -10.38 -12.13 -4.43
CA MET A 96 -8.96 -12.21 -4.11
C MET A 96 -8.56 -13.55 -3.45
N ASN A 97 -9.41 -14.57 -3.49
CA ASN A 97 -9.20 -15.87 -2.82
C ASN A 97 -9.07 -15.79 -1.29
N LEU A 98 -9.56 -14.71 -0.66
CA LEU A 98 -9.50 -14.54 0.80
C LEU A 98 -10.72 -15.10 1.53
N GLY A 99 -11.69 -15.64 0.79
CA GLY A 99 -12.97 -16.12 1.33
C GLY A 99 -13.82 -15.00 1.93
N SER A 100 -14.63 -15.31 2.95
CA SER A 100 -15.35 -14.27 3.69
C SER A 100 -14.37 -13.44 4.52
N VAL A 101 -14.37 -12.13 4.27
CA VAL A 101 -13.45 -11.18 4.91
C VAL A 101 -14.09 -10.36 6.02
N LYS A 102 -15.36 -10.59 6.34
CA LYS A 102 -16.12 -9.77 7.31
C LYS A 102 -15.35 -9.54 8.62
N GLU A 103 -14.84 -10.62 9.22
CA GLU A 103 -14.07 -10.60 10.48
C GLU A 103 -12.55 -10.63 10.26
N LYS A 104 -12.08 -10.44 9.01
CA LYS A 104 -10.66 -10.43 8.65
C LYS A 104 -10.13 -9.01 8.51
N THR A 105 -8.84 -8.84 8.76
CA THR A 105 -8.15 -7.55 8.59
C THR A 105 -7.68 -7.28 7.16
N VAL A 106 -7.98 -8.18 6.22
CA VAL A 106 -7.60 -8.13 4.78
C VAL A 106 -8.85 -8.22 3.91
N PRO A 107 -8.80 -7.77 2.64
CA PRO A 107 -7.73 -6.97 2.05
C PRO A 107 -7.71 -5.55 2.63
N LYS A 108 -6.59 -4.84 2.46
CA LYS A 108 -6.51 -3.40 2.74
C LYS A 108 -7.14 -2.64 1.58
N ILE A 109 -7.84 -1.54 1.87
CA ILE A 109 -8.31 -0.63 0.82
C ILE A 109 -7.36 0.56 0.79
N THR A 110 -6.65 0.75 -0.32
CA THR A 110 -5.72 1.86 -0.49
C THR A 110 -6.25 2.83 -1.53
N ILE A 111 -6.63 4.02 -1.05
CA ILE A 111 -7.01 5.14 -1.89
C ILE A 111 -5.73 5.78 -2.42
N VAL A 112 -5.64 5.99 -3.73
CA VAL A 112 -4.49 6.60 -4.38
C VAL A 112 -4.85 7.91 -5.10
N SER A 113 -3.93 8.87 -5.07
CA SER A 113 -4.01 10.14 -5.78
C SER A 113 -2.62 10.56 -6.27
N LYS A 114 -2.54 11.62 -7.07
CA LYS A 114 -1.24 12.20 -7.45
C LYS A 114 -0.48 12.63 -6.20
N ALA A 115 0.84 12.40 -6.20
CA ALA A 115 1.73 12.86 -5.14
C ALA A 115 1.66 14.39 -4.96
N GLN A 116 1.85 14.85 -3.73
CA GLN A 116 1.80 16.28 -3.36
C GLN A 116 3.16 16.85 -2.96
N HIS A 117 4.10 15.99 -2.58
CA HIS A 117 5.39 16.38 -2.03
C HIS A 117 6.56 15.86 -2.89
N GLY A 118 6.30 15.64 -4.18
CA GLY A 118 7.30 15.17 -5.15
C GLY A 118 7.57 13.68 -5.10
N GLY A 119 6.82 12.91 -4.32
CA GLY A 119 6.87 11.46 -4.34
C GLY A 119 6.29 10.85 -5.61
N THR A 120 6.24 9.53 -5.64
CA THR A 120 5.68 8.77 -6.77
C THR A 120 4.17 8.82 -6.77
N ILE A 121 3.53 8.56 -5.63
CA ILE A 121 2.07 8.51 -5.49
C ILE A 121 1.67 8.85 -4.05
N SER A 122 0.48 9.43 -3.86
CA SER A 122 -0.08 9.67 -2.53
C SER A 122 -1.10 8.60 -2.17
N THR A 123 -1.05 8.13 -0.92
CA THR A 123 -1.88 7.04 -0.41
C THR A 123 -2.64 7.38 0.87
N ARG A 124 -3.83 6.80 0.99
CA ARG A 124 -4.62 6.70 2.22
C ARG A 124 -5.13 5.26 2.36
N THR A 125 -4.53 4.49 3.26
CA THR A 125 -4.84 3.06 3.43
C THR A 125 -5.73 2.80 4.64
N PHE A 126 -6.84 2.09 4.44
CA PHE A 126 -7.72 1.62 5.49
C PHE A 126 -7.34 0.20 5.95
N ILE A 127 -7.31 -0.05 7.26
CA ILE A 127 -6.74 -1.27 7.87
C ILE A 127 -7.63 -2.05 8.87
N PRO A 128 -8.82 -2.54 8.51
CA PRO A 128 -9.65 -2.16 7.36
C PRO A 128 -10.67 -1.04 7.71
N HIS A 129 -10.85 -0.72 9.00
CA HIS A 129 -11.91 0.21 9.45
C HIS A 129 -11.42 1.59 9.88
N SER A 130 -10.11 1.71 10.13
CA SER A 130 -9.42 2.96 10.45
C SER A 130 -8.42 3.29 9.35
N CYS A 131 -8.17 4.58 9.14
CA CYS A 131 -7.16 5.07 8.21
C CYS A 131 -5.78 4.99 8.89
N HIS A 132 -4.84 4.34 8.21
CA HIS A 132 -3.47 4.21 8.69
C HIS A 132 -2.78 5.58 8.70
N LYS A 133 -2.12 5.96 9.81
CA LYS A 133 -1.48 7.28 9.95
C LYS A 133 -0.20 7.44 9.12
N ALA A 134 0.41 6.33 8.73
CA ALA A 134 1.46 6.24 7.69
C ALA A 134 1.00 5.25 6.59
N ILE A 135 1.83 4.30 6.18
CA ILE A 135 1.44 3.13 5.38
C ILE A 135 2.11 1.86 5.92
N GLY A 136 1.48 0.70 5.75
CA GLY A 136 2.10 -0.59 6.10
C GLY A 136 3.16 -1.00 5.08
N VAL A 137 4.27 -1.59 5.53
CA VAL A 137 5.43 -1.94 4.70
C VAL A 137 5.06 -2.70 3.41
N LEU A 138 4.41 -3.85 3.55
CA LEU A 138 3.99 -4.65 2.39
C LEU A 138 2.80 -4.02 1.64
N GLY A 139 2.02 -3.16 2.29
CA GLY A 139 1.01 -2.35 1.60
C GLY A 139 1.66 -1.38 0.61
N ALA A 140 2.75 -0.73 1.01
CA ALA A 140 3.54 0.14 0.13
C ALA A 140 4.18 -0.65 -1.02
N VAL A 141 4.68 -1.87 -0.76
CA VAL A 141 5.19 -2.76 -1.84
C VAL A 141 4.10 -3.08 -2.86
N SER A 142 2.90 -3.48 -2.41
CA SER A 142 1.77 -3.73 -3.32
C SER A 142 1.38 -2.49 -4.13
N VAL A 143 1.36 -1.30 -3.52
CA VAL A 143 1.07 -0.03 -4.22
C VAL A 143 2.17 0.31 -5.23
N ALA A 144 3.44 0.22 -4.83
CA ALA A 144 4.59 0.46 -5.67
C ALA A 144 4.57 -0.48 -6.90
N THR A 145 4.20 -1.74 -6.69
CA THR A 145 4.03 -2.71 -7.77
C THR A 145 2.94 -2.28 -8.74
N ALA A 146 1.77 -1.87 -8.23
CA ALA A 146 0.71 -1.36 -9.09
C ALA A 146 1.13 -0.09 -9.86
N CYS A 147 1.93 0.80 -9.28
CA CYS A 147 2.44 1.99 -9.98
C CYS A 147 3.28 1.66 -11.22
N ALA A 148 3.96 0.51 -11.23
CA ALA A 148 4.76 0.04 -12.36
C ALA A 148 3.93 -0.67 -13.45
N MET A 149 2.70 -1.10 -13.13
CA MET A 149 1.86 -1.91 -14.02
C MET A 149 0.94 -1.06 -14.90
N LYS A 150 1.27 -0.95 -16.19
CA LYS A 150 0.46 -0.20 -17.15
C LYS A 150 -1.00 -0.70 -17.16
N GLY A 151 -1.93 0.23 -16.94
CA GLY A 151 -3.37 -0.05 -16.88
C GLY A 151 -3.93 -0.26 -15.47
N SER A 152 -3.08 -0.28 -14.43
CA SER A 152 -3.56 -0.29 -13.05
C SER A 152 -4.20 1.05 -12.69
N THR A 153 -5.02 1.05 -11.62
CA THR A 153 -5.62 2.28 -11.09
C THR A 153 -4.58 3.27 -10.55
N ALA A 154 -3.36 2.82 -10.24
CA ALA A 154 -2.26 3.65 -9.76
C ALA A 154 -1.37 4.21 -10.89
N TYR A 155 -1.27 3.52 -12.02
CA TYR A 155 -0.25 3.80 -13.05
C TYR A 155 -0.27 5.24 -13.57
N ASN A 156 -1.45 5.75 -13.96
CA ASN A 156 -1.58 7.10 -14.51
C ASN A 156 -1.49 8.22 -13.46
N LEU A 157 -1.60 7.88 -12.18
CA LEU A 157 -1.43 8.81 -11.05
C LEU A 157 0.03 8.87 -10.59
N ALA A 158 0.77 7.78 -10.80
CA ALA A 158 2.15 7.65 -10.38
C ALA A 158 3.09 8.47 -11.26
N LEU A 159 4.07 9.13 -10.63
CA LEU A 159 5.22 9.69 -11.35
C LEU A 159 6.03 8.55 -11.96
N GLN A 160 6.09 8.51 -13.29
CA GLN A 160 6.80 7.46 -14.02
C GLN A 160 8.31 7.66 -13.89
N MET A 161 9.03 6.56 -13.67
CA MET A 161 10.48 6.52 -13.56
C MET A 161 11.02 5.52 -14.57
N ASP A 162 12.12 5.89 -15.24
CA ASP A 162 12.84 5.02 -16.15
C ASP A 162 13.81 4.11 -15.40
N GLY A 163 14.28 3.06 -16.08
CA GLY A 163 15.26 2.12 -15.55
C GLY A 163 14.66 0.89 -14.86
N ASN A 164 15.54 -0.09 -14.64
CA ASN A 164 15.20 -1.36 -14.03
C ASN A 164 15.10 -1.22 -12.50
N GLU A 165 15.94 -0.43 -11.86
CA GLU A 165 15.79 -0.10 -10.43
C GLU A 165 15.02 1.21 -10.30
N ARG A 166 13.93 1.20 -9.54
CA ARG A 166 13.06 2.37 -9.32
C ARG A 166 12.88 2.66 -7.85
N HIS A 167 13.09 3.92 -7.47
CA HIS A 167 12.93 4.40 -6.10
C HIS A 167 11.56 5.04 -5.95
N LEU A 168 10.57 4.23 -5.62
CA LEU A 168 9.17 4.61 -5.59
C LEU A 168 8.81 5.19 -4.22
N SER A 169 8.74 6.52 -4.13
CA SER A 169 8.39 7.25 -2.90
C SER A 169 6.87 7.21 -2.70
N ILE A 170 6.39 6.36 -1.79
CA ILE A 170 4.96 6.20 -1.51
C ILE A 170 4.55 7.15 -0.39
N GLU A 171 3.95 8.28 -0.75
CA GLU A 171 3.50 9.28 0.22
C GLU A 171 2.32 8.74 1.04
N HIS A 172 2.31 9.10 2.31
CA HIS A 172 1.30 8.73 3.31
C HIS A 172 1.04 9.92 4.25
N PRO A 173 0.06 9.88 5.17
CA PRO A 173 -0.38 11.09 5.88
C PRO A 173 0.71 11.87 6.63
N THR A 174 1.76 11.20 7.11
CA THR A 174 2.85 11.83 7.88
C THR A 174 4.21 11.82 7.18
N GLY A 175 4.28 11.69 5.85
CA GLY A 175 5.55 11.69 5.10
C GLY A 175 5.55 10.71 3.93
N GLU A 176 6.66 10.02 3.69
CA GLU A 176 6.77 9.01 2.64
C GLU A 176 7.50 7.73 3.07
N MET A 177 7.28 6.69 2.27
CA MET A 177 8.00 5.43 2.37
C MET A 177 8.53 5.03 1.00
N THR A 178 9.86 5.08 0.85
CA THR A 178 10.52 4.68 -0.38
C THR A 178 10.59 3.16 -0.49
N VAL A 179 10.07 2.64 -1.59
CA VAL A 179 10.20 1.25 -2.03
C VAL A 179 11.17 1.23 -3.21
N VAL A 180 12.29 0.52 -3.05
CA VAL A 180 13.21 0.26 -4.16
C VAL A 180 12.72 -0.99 -4.87
N ALA A 181 12.19 -0.84 -6.07
CA ALA A 181 11.66 -1.95 -6.87
C ALA A 181 12.59 -2.25 -8.03
N THR A 182 12.95 -3.52 -8.21
CA THR A 182 13.63 -4.00 -9.41
C THR A 182 12.58 -4.51 -10.39
N ILE A 183 12.58 -3.93 -11.58
CA ILE A 183 11.70 -4.25 -12.70
C ILE A 183 12.47 -5.12 -13.69
N ASP A 184 11.89 -6.27 -14.02
CA ASP A 184 12.44 -7.19 -15.00
C ASP A 184 12.18 -6.72 -16.45
N GLU A 185 12.71 -7.47 -17.42
CA GLU A 185 12.54 -7.19 -18.85
C GLU A 185 11.08 -7.23 -19.32
N ASN A 186 10.21 -7.90 -18.56
CA ASN A 186 8.77 -7.99 -18.82
C ASN A 186 7.98 -6.84 -18.19
N GLY A 187 8.65 -5.91 -17.49
CA GLY A 187 7.99 -4.81 -16.79
C GLY A 187 7.36 -5.20 -15.45
N THR A 188 7.74 -6.36 -14.89
CA THR A 188 7.20 -6.90 -13.64
C THR A 188 8.17 -6.63 -12.49
N VAL A 189 7.66 -6.35 -11.28
CA VAL A 189 8.50 -6.22 -10.08
C VAL A 189 9.04 -7.60 -9.68
N SER A 190 10.34 -7.81 -9.81
CA SER A 190 11.03 -9.05 -9.42
C SER A 190 11.51 -9.01 -7.96
N GLU A 191 11.83 -7.82 -7.45
CA GLU A 191 12.35 -7.61 -6.09
C GLU A 191 11.83 -6.29 -5.54
N ALA A 192 11.54 -6.24 -4.24
CA ALA A 192 11.24 -5.00 -3.53
C ALA A 192 12.09 -4.90 -2.26
N ALA A 193 12.83 -3.81 -2.11
CA ALA A 193 13.64 -3.52 -0.94
C ALA A 193 13.18 -2.23 -0.26
N ILE A 194 13.25 -2.22 1.07
CA ILE A 194 12.90 -1.04 1.87
C ILE A 194 13.92 -0.83 2.99
N LEU A 195 14.21 0.44 3.27
CA LEU A 195 14.99 0.85 4.43
C LEU A 195 14.10 1.01 5.68
N ARG A 196 14.51 0.39 6.78
CA ARG A 196 13.86 0.50 8.09
C ARG A 196 14.86 0.85 9.19
N THR A 197 14.31 1.11 10.37
CA THR A 197 15.07 1.24 11.62
C THR A 197 14.35 0.47 12.72
N ALA A 198 15.08 0.04 13.75
CA ALA A 198 14.52 -0.63 14.93
C ALA A 198 15.17 -0.10 16.22
N ARG A 199 14.50 -0.30 17.37
CA ARG A 199 15.04 0.01 18.71
C ARG A 199 14.45 -0.95 19.76
N LYS A 200 15.29 -1.63 20.54
CA LYS A 200 14.84 -2.35 21.75
C LYS A 200 14.41 -1.32 22.78
N LEU A 201 13.16 -1.40 23.22
CA LEU A 201 12.58 -0.48 24.20
C LEU A 201 12.66 -1.03 25.63
N MET A 202 12.44 -2.33 25.79
CA MET A 202 12.43 -3.03 27.07
C MET A 202 12.93 -4.47 26.89
N ASP A 203 13.49 -5.03 27.95
CA ASP A 203 13.94 -6.42 28.06
C ASP A 203 13.59 -6.87 29.48
N GLY A 204 12.80 -7.93 29.64
CA GLY A 204 12.26 -8.33 30.94
C GLY A 204 11.15 -9.39 30.85
N GLU A 205 10.43 -9.59 31.96
CA GLU A 205 9.37 -10.59 32.10
C GLU A 205 7.98 -9.93 32.15
N VAL A 206 6.98 -10.58 31.54
CA VAL A 206 5.57 -10.15 31.55
C VAL A 206 4.77 -11.11 32.42
N PHE A 207 3.95 -10.58 33.33
CA PHE A 207 3.08 -11.34 34.23
C PHE A 207 1.61 -11.15 33.82
N ILE A 208 0.78 -12.15 34.16
CA ILE A 208 -0.68 -12.14 33.96
C ILE A 208 -1.36 -12.16 35.33
#